data_AF-A0A2U1Q6H4-F1
#
_entry.id   AF-A0A2U1Q6H4-F1
#
_cell.length_a   1.000
_cell.length_b   1.000
_cell.length_c   1.000
_cell.angle_alpha   90.00
_cell.angle_beta   90.00
_cell.angle_gamma   90.00
#
_symmetry.space_group_name_H-M   'P 1'
#
loop_
_entity.id
_entity.type
_entity.pdbx_description
1 polymer ?
#
loop_
_entity_poly.entity_id
_entity_poly.type
_entity_poly.pdbx_seq_one_letter_code
_entity_poly.pdbx_strand_id
1 'polypeptide(L)'
;MAQSSSGHDNASVSKEELEYLYASNVNVSNFVSVKLSGQSNYHIWKAQMLSLLDRLKIRDIVENRDAWLKSKSEDIAINYDIFLKGWILGSLDEELRRHFDYSDDGQSIWRTLENYHGHISASKEELEEYMKASKVNVSDFVSVKLSILSNDYYIWKAQMLSLIDKWMIRDIFESRGDWLKSKSYDIAKKYDILLKGWILGSLDEKLLRRHFDDSDDVQSIWWTLQIYHRDVSASKEELKEYMHASNVNVSNFVSVKLSGQSNYHIWKAQMLSLLDKLMIRDFVENTKNWMKAKSKDITKRYNILLKGWILGSLNEEVLRHFDYSANVQSIWWTLEDEYCFRGYPTDQFTK
;
A
#
# COMPACT_ATOMS: atom_id res chain seq x y z
N MET A 1 -6.35 86.00 -17.19
CA MET A 1 -5.11 85.39 -16.66
C MET A 1 -5.20 85.45 -15.15
N ALA A 2 -5.12 84.41 -14.34
CA ALA A 2 -4.58 83.06 -14.52
C ALA A 2 -5.48 82.02 -13.83
N GLN A 3 -5.38 80.78 -14.31
CA GLN A 3 -5.97 79.57 -13.75
C GLN A 3 -5.41 79.27 -12.35
N SER A 4 -6.25 78.74 -11.46
CA SER A 4 -5.81 77.89 -10.34
C SER A 4 -6.53 76.56 -10.47
N SER A 5 -5.75 75.55 -10.82
CA SER A 5 -6.13 74.18 -11.12
C SER A 5 -6.28 73.35 -9.84
N SER A 6 -7.27 72.46 -9.89
CA SER A 6 -7.28 71.05 -9.43
C SER A 6 -7.01 70.68 -7.98
N GLY A 7 -7.92 69.87 -7.45
CA GLY A 7 -7.63 68.85 -6.44
C GLY A 7 -8.83 67.92 -6.26
N HIS A 8 -9.09 67.04 -7.23
CA HIS A 8 -9.96 65.88 -6.99
C HIS A 8 -9.17 64.90 -6.12
N ASP A 9 -9.49 64.83 -4.83
CA ASP A 9 -8.97 63.83 -3.91
C ASP A 9 -9.57 62.46 -4.25
N ASN A 10 -8.92 61.76 -5.20
CA ASN A 10 -9.03 60.31 -5.27
C ASN A 10 -8.24 59.74 -4.09
N ALA A 11 -8.94 59.38 -3.01
CA ALA A 11 -8.36 58.61 -1.92
C ALA A 11 -7.87 57.26 -2.47
N SER A 12 -6.57 57.14 -2.71
CA SER A 12 -5.95 55.88 -3.11
C SER A 12 -6.00 54.93 -1.91
N VAL A 13 -6.85 53.89 -1.99
CA VAL A 13 -6.88 52.81 -1.01
C VAL A 13 -5.47 52.24 -0.88
N SER A 14 -4.96 52.18 0.34
CA SER A 14 -3.62 51.68 0.60
C SER A 14 -3.53 50.19 0.25
N LYS A 15 -2.33 49.72 -0.10
CA LYS A 15 -2.08 48.30 -0.35
C LYS A 15 -2.51 47.42 0.83
N GLU A 16 -2.36 47.94 2.05
CA GLU A 16 -2.71 47.25 3.30
C GLU A 16 -4.23 47.09 3.48
N GLU A 17 -5.01 48.13 3.16
CA GLU A 17 -6.47 48.09 3.16
C GLU A 17 -7.03 47.14 2.09
N LEU A 18 -6.39 47.06 0.91
CA LEU A 18 -6.75 46.09 -0.13
C LEU A 18 -6.49 44.64 0.30
N GLU A 19 -5.34 44.37 0.94
CA GLU A 19 -5.03 43.06 1.50
C GLU A 19 -6.04 42.67 2.59
N TYR A 20 -6.42 43.62 3.44
CA TYR A 20 -7.46 43.44 4.45
C TYR A 20 -8.83 43.13 3.86
N LEU A 21 -9.30 43.90 2.87
CA LEU A 21 -10.57 43.65 2.18
C LEU A 21 -10.60 42.30 1.47
N TYR A 22 -9.44 41.83 0.99
CA TYR A 22 -9.33 40.49 0.42
C TYR A 22 -9.52 39.41 1.50
N ALA A 23 -8.85 39.56 2.64
CA ALA A 23 -8.95 38.63 3.76
C ALA A 23 -10.36 38.60 4.38
N SER A 24 -11.04 39.74 4.49
CA SER A 24 -12.38 39.84 5.10
C SER A 24 -13.47 39.09 4.34
N ASN A 25 -13.26 38.85 3.04
CA ASN A 25 -14.20 38.14 2.17
C ASN A 25 -13.94 36.63 2.07
N VAL A 26 -12.95 36.12 2.80
CA VAL A 26 -12.62 34.70 2.76
C VAL A 26 -13.60 33.89 3.60
N ASN A 27 -14.25 32.92 2.96
CA ASN A 27 -15.03 31.93 3.68
C ASN A 27 -14.13 30.81 4.21
N VAL A 28 -13.96 30.76 5.53
CA VAL A 28 -13.15 29.75 6.24
C VAL A 28 -13.61 28.33 5.94
N SER A 29 -14.90 28.08 5.73
CA SER A 29 -15.40 26.72 5.46
C SER A 29 -14.87 26.12 4.18
N ASN A 30 -14.34 26.96 3.26
CA ASN A 30 -13.69 26.49 2.04
C ASN A 30 -12.26 25.97 2.28
N PHE A 31 -11.70 26.20 3.47
CA PHE A 31 -10.32 25.82 3.84
C PHE A 31 -10.29 24.87 5.02
N VAL A 32 -11.12 25.14 6.03
CA VAL A 32 -11.22 24.36 7.25
C VAL A 32 -12.52 23.56 7.18
N SER A 33 -12.41 22.29 6.80
CA SER A 33 -13.56 21.40 6.59
C SER A 33 -13.93 20.61 7.85
N VAL A 34 -13.07 20.59 8.86
CA VAL A 34 -13.31 19.88 10.13
C VAL A 34 -13.59 20.88 11.24
N LYS A 35 -14.59 20.58 12.09
CA LYS A 35 -14.71 21.25 13.38
C LYS A 35 -13.75 20.60 14.37
N LEU A 36 -12.90 21.39 15.02
CA LEU A 36 -12.04 20.89 16.09
C LEU A 36 -12.92 20.44 17.26
N SER A 37 -12.81 19.16 17.62
CA SER A 37 -13.59 18.56 18.70
C SER A 37 -12.75 17.78 19.70
N GLY A 38 -11.44 17.73 19.48
CA GLY A 38 -10.51 17.11 20.41
C GLY A 38 -9.17 16.80 19.76
N GLN A 39 -8.38 15.98 20.46
CA GLN A 39 -7.01 15.65 20.06
C GLN A 39 -6.92 14.95 18.70
N SER A 40 -7.91 14.10 18.39
CA SER A 40 -7.89 13.22 17.21
C SER A 40 -7.94 13.98 15.89
N ASN A 41 -8.54 15.17 15.84
CA ASN A 41 -8.64 15.99 14.63
C ASN A 41 -7.87 17.31 14.70
N TYR A 42 -7.16 17.59 15.81
CA TYR A 42 -6.35 18.81 15.98
C TYR A 42 -5.30 19.01 14.89
N HIS A 43 -4.57 17.97 14.50
CA HIS A 43 -3.53 18.09 13.48
C HIS A 43 -4.08 18.44 12.09
N ILE A 44 -5.23 17.87 11.71
CA ILE A 44 -5.93 18.18 10.44
C ILE A 44 -6.45 19.60 10.46
N TRP A 45 -7.12 19.98 11.56
CA TRP A 45 -7.62 21.34 11.76
C TRP A 45 -6.50 22.39 11.72
N LYS A 46 -5.39 22.15 12.43
CA LYS A 46 -4.23 23.04 12.48
C LYS A 46 -3.59 23.22 11.09
N ALA A 47 -3.42 22.13 10.34
CA ALA A 47 -2.87 22.19 8.98
C ALA A 47 -3.75 22.99 8.02
N GLN A 48 -5.07 22.82 8.10
CA GLN A 48 -6.04 23.58 7.31
C GLN A 48 -6.03 25.07 7.67
N MET A 49 -5.98 25.39 8.96
CA MET A 49 -5.92 26.78 9.43
C MET A 49 -4.61 27.46 9.02
N LEU A 50 -3.46 26.79 9.17
CA LEU A 50 -2.17 27.32 8.71
C LEU A 50 -2.15 27.56 7.20
N SER A 51 -2.77 26.67 6.41
CA SER A 51 -2.89 26.84 4.95
C SER A 51 -3.70 28.09 4.57
N LEU A 52 -4.76 28.38 5.33
CA LEU A 52 -5.53 29.61 5.17
C LEU A 52 -4.67 30.84 5.51
N LEU A 53 -3.96 30.83 6.63
CA LEU A 53 -3.11 31.95 7.06
C LEU A 53 -1.94 32.20 6.08
N ASP A 54 -1.36 31.13 5.51
CA ASP A 54 -0.32 31.22 4.48
C ASP A 54 -0.83 31.86 3.19
N ARG A 55 -2.03 31.46 2.74
CA ARG A 55 -2.67 32.05 1.56
C ARG A 55 -2.86 33.55 1.73
N LEU A 56 -3.19 33.98 2.95
CA LEU A 56 -3.42 35.39 3.29
C LEU A 56 -2.16 36.12 3.73
N LYS A 57 -1.01 35.42 3.82
CA LYS A 57 0.28 35.95 4.27
C LYS A 57 0.19 36.61 5.65
N ILE A 58 -0.62 36.04 6.54
CA ILE A 58 -0.81 36.52 7.91
C ILE A 58 -0.41 35.49 8.97
N ARG A 59 0.30 34.42 8.60
CA ARG A 59 0.79 33.38 9.54
C ARG A 59 1.51 33.97 10.75
N ASP A 60 2.26 35.05 10.57
CA ASP A 60 3.00 35.71 11.64
C ASP A 60 2.11 36.24 12.78
N ILE A 61 0.80 36.40 12.58
CA ILE A 61 -0.14 36.78 13.65
C ILE A 61 -0.16 35.74 14.78
N VAL A 62 0.06 34.45 14.46
CA VAL A 62 0.14 33.36 15.46
C VAL A 62 1.57 33.03 15.85
N GLU A 63 2.53 33.09 14.91
CA GLU A 63 3.93 32.68 15.14
C GLU A 63 4.82 33.80 15.71
N ASN A 64 4.63 35.06 15.30
CA ASN A 64 5.50 36.19 15.65
C ASN A 64 4.72 37.52 15.78
N ARG A 65 3.69 37.51 16.65
CA ARG A 65 2.74 38.62 16.81
C ARG A 65 3.40 39.97 17.07
N ASP A 66 4.44 40.05 17.88
CA ASP A 66 5.10 41.33 18.19
C ASP A 66 5.75 41.98 16.97
N ALA A 67 6.34 41.17 16.07
CA ALA A 67 6.89 41.68 14.81
C ALA A 67 5.77 42.03 13.83
N TRP A 68 4.70 41.23 13.79
CA TRP A 68 3.54 41.46 12.94
C TRP A 68 2.79 42.74 13.30
N LEU A 69 2.53 42.98 14.59
CA LEU A 69 1.91 44.21 15.10
C LEU A 69 2.72 45.46 14.74
N LYS A 70 4.05 45.39 14.79
CA LYS A 70 4.94 46.49 14.39
C LYS A 70 4.95 46.75 12.88
N SER A 71 4.52 45.78 12.08
CA SER A 71 4.51 45.86 10.62
C SER A 71 3.18 46.37 10.03
N LYS A 72 2.17 46.58 10.88
CA LYS A 72 0.80 46.94 10.49
C LYS A 72 0.34 48.20 11.22
N SER A 73 -0.66 48.89 10.66
CA SER A 73 -1.35 49.93 11.42
C SER A 73 -2.17 49.32 12.56
N GLU A 74 -2.37 50.09 13.63
CA GLU A 74 -3.08 49.62 14.83
C GLU A 74 -4.51 49.14 14.52
N ASP A 75 -5.25 49.90 13.71
CA ASP A 75 -6.61 49.54 13.29
C ASP A 75 -6.64 48.24 12.46
N ILE A 76 -5.68 48.06 11.55
CA ILE A 76 -5.60 46.86 10.71
C ILE A 76 -5.21 45.65 11.55
N ALA A 77 -4.28 45.82 12.49
CA ALA A 77 -3.88 44.80 13.43
C ALA A 77 -5.06 44.28 14.28
N ILE A 78 -5.86 45.21 14.83
CA ILE A 78 -7.07 44.87 15.60
C ILE A 78 -8.06 44.10 14.73
N ASN A 79 -8.30 44.53 13.50
CA ASN A 79 -9.29 43.89 12.64
C ASN A 79 -8.91 42.45 12.24
N TYR A 80 -7.63 42.18 11.95
CA TYR A 80 -7.17 40.82 11.69
C TYR A 80 -7.21 39.92 12.93
N ASP A 81 -6.95 40.46 14.13
CA ASP A 81 -7.12 39.73 15.38
C ASP A 81 -8.58 39.28 15.57
N ILE A 82 -9.55 40.17 15.28
CA ILE A 82 -10.98 39.84 15.30
C ILE A 82 -11.32 38.74 14.29
N PHE A 83 -10.78 38.77 13.08
CA PHE A 83 -11.01 37.72 12.09
C PHE A 83 -10.41 36.38 12.51
N LEU A 84 -9.17 36.36 12.96
CA LEU A 84 -8.51 35.15 13.43
C LEU A 84 -9.32 34.50 14.56
N LYS A 85 -9.79 35.29 15.53
CA LYS A 85 -10.69 34.80 16.58
C LYS A 85 -11.96 34.20 16.01
N GLY A 86 -12.64 34.93 15.12
CA GLY A 86 -13.87 34.46 14.50
C GLY A 86 -13.68 33.15 13.73
N TRP A 87 -12.55 32.99 13.05
CA TRP A 87 -12.20 31.79 12.29
C TRP A 87 -11.86 30.61 13.20
N ILE A 88 -11.09 30.84 14.25
CA ILE A 88 -10.77 29.80 15.24
C ILE A 88 -12.05 29.37 15.94
N LEU A 89 -12.77 30.30 16.60
CA LEU A 89 -13.99 29.98 17.36
C LEU A 89 -15.12 29.40 16.50
N GLY A 90 -15.27 29.88 15.26
CA GLY A 90 -16.25 29.36 14.30
C GLY A 90 -15.95 27.95 13.80
N SER A 91 -14.70 27.49 13.95
CA SER A 91 -14.26 26.15 13.58
C SER A 91 -14.06 25.22 14.77
N LEU A 92 -14.40 25.64 15.98
CA LEU A 92 -14.47 24.77 17.16
C LEU A 92 -15.85 24.09 17.26
N ASP A 93 -15.90 22.96 17.96
CA ASP A 93 -17.14 22.42 18.48
C ASP A 93 -17.65 23.23 19.69
N GLU A 94 -18.89 22.94 20.10
CA GLU A 94 -19.55 23.68 21.18
C GLU A 94 -18.96 23.39 22.57
N GLU A 95 -18.20 22.30 22.74
CA GLU A 95 -17.60 21.94 24.03
C GLU A 95 -16.30 22.71 24.24
N LEU A 96 -15.40 22.71 23.26
CA LEU A 96 -14.15 23.47 23.29
C LEU A 96 -14.42 24.98 23.28
N ARG A 97 -15.43 25.44 22.53
CA ARG A 97 -15.78 26.87 22.47
C ARG A 97 -16.15 27.46 23.84
N ARG A 98 -16.71 26.67 24.76
CA ARG A 98 -17.07 27.14 26.12
C ARG A 98 -15.87 27.48 27.00
N HIS A 99 -14.67 27.07 26.62
CA HIS A 99 -13.44 27.27 27.39
C HIS A 99 -12.77 28.62 27.10
N PHE A 100 -13.26 29.39 26.13
CA PHE A 100 -12.66 30.65 25.69
C PHE A 100 -13.57 31.83 26.00
N ASP A 101 -12.98 32.93 26.47
CA ASP A 101 -13.71 34.18 26.71
C ASP A 101 -13.66 35.08 25.47
N TYR A 102 -14.66 35.96 25.33
CA TYR A 102 -14.69 36.99 24.28
C TYR A 102 -13.55 38.00 24.39
N SER A 103 -12.90 38.09 25.56
CA SER A 103 -11.78 38.99 25.81
C SER A 103 -10.42 38.48 25.31
N ASP A 104 -10.29 37.18 25.02
CA ASP A 104 -9.03 36.57 24.59
C ASP A 104 -8.61 37.06 23.20
N ASP A 105 -7.32 37.33 23.01
CA ASP A 105 -6.77 37.62 21.68
C ASP A 105 -6.61 36.34 20.82
N GLY A 106 -6.60 36.47 19.49
CA GLY A 106 -6.62 35.31 18.59
C GLY A 106 -5.37 34.44 18.72
N GLN A 107 -4.23 35.05 19.03
CA GLN A 107 -2.99 34.31 19.31
C GLN A 107 -3.06 33.60 20.66
N SER A 108 -3.65 34.22 21.68
CA SER A 108 -3.86 33.60 22.99
C SER A 108 -4.77 32.37 22.89
N ILE A 109 -5.86 32.45 22.13
CA ILE A 109 -6.74 31.28 21.84
C ILE A 109 -5.94 30.20 21.08
N TRP A 110 -5.20 30.59 20.03
CA TRP A 110 -4.36 29.67 19.26
C TRP A 110 -3.34 28.93 20.14
N ARG A 111 -2.62 29.66 21.00
CA ARG A 111 -1.63 29.09 21.93
C ARG A 111 -2.27 28.22 22.98
N THR A 112 -3.44 28.58 23.49
CA THR A 112 -4.16 27.73 24.44
C THR A 112 -4.60 26.42 23.78
N LEU A 113 -5.10 26.45 22.55
CA LEU A 113 -5.39 25.23 21.77
C LEU A 113 -4.11 24.44 21.47
N GLU A 114 -3.00 25.11 21.19
CA GLU A 114 -1.69 24.48 20.99
C GLU A 114 -1.09 23.93 22.29
N ASN A 115 -1.40 24.47 23.45
CA ASN A 115 -0.98 23.88 24.71
C ASN A 115 -1.90 22.72 25.09
N TYR A 116 -3.21 22.90 24.91
CA TYR A 116 -4.22 21.89 25.25
C TYR A 116 -4.17 20.67 24.32
N HIS A 117 -3.84 20.88 23.04
CA HIS A 117 -3.77 19.83 22.02
C HIS A 117 -2.40 19.63 21.37
N GLY A 118 -1.46 20.56 21.51
CA GLY A 118 -0.14 20.48 20.89
C GLY A 118 0.96 19.92 21.80
N HIS A 119 0.65 19.47 23.03
CA HIS A 119 1.53 18.56 23.76
C HIS A 119 1.58 17.20 23.07
N ILE A 120 2.44 17.07 22.06
CA ILE A 120 3.68 16.30 22.21
C ILE A 120 4.76 17.02 21.38
N SER A 121 5.39 18.05 21.95
CA SER A 121 6.74 18.41 21.52
C SER A 121 7.64 17.22 21.86
N ALA A 122 8.49 16.83 20.91
CA ALA A 122 9.42 15.73 21.13
C ALA A 122 10.15 15.91 22.46
N SER A 123 10.09 14.91 23.34
CA SER A 123 10.88 15.00 24.56
C SER A 123 12.37 15.10 24.19
N LYS A 124 13.18 15.67 25.08
CA LYS A 124 14.63 15.72 24.85
C LYS A 124 15.19 14.31 24.65
N GLU A 125 14.68 13.34 25.39
CA GLU A 125 15.01 11.92 25.24
C GLU A 125 14.62 11.38 23.86
N GLU A 126 13.39 11.63 23.38
CA GLU A 126 12.94 11.19 22.05
C GLU A 126 13.81 11.78 20.92
N LEU A 127 14.19 13.06 21.05
CA LEU A 127 15.04 13.72 20.07
C LEU A 127 16.46 13.17 20.09
N GLU A 128 17.02 12.90 21.27
CA GLU A 128 18.35 12.28 21.41
C GLU A 128 18.37 10.84 20.87
N GLU A 129 17.32 10.05 21.12
CA GLU A 129 17.14 8.72 20.53
C GLU A 129 17.11 8.77 18.99
N TYR A 130 16.30 9.68 18.45
CA TYR A 130 16.25 9.91 17.00
C TYR A 130 17.59 10.34 16.42
N MET A 131 18.29 11.28 17.08
CA MET A 131 19.60 11.78 16.62
C MET A 131 20.69 10.72 16.66
N LYS A 132 20.59 9.73 17.56
CA LYS A 132 21.48 8.57 17.57
C LYS A 132 21.14 7.61 16.43
N ALA A 133 19.86 7.34 16.20
CA ALA A 133 19.40 6.48 15.10
C ALA A 133 19.76 7.08 13.73
N SER A 134 19.55 8.39 13.52
CA SER A 134 19.78 9.05 12.23
C SER A 134 21.23 9.08 11.76
N LYS A 135 22.19 8.90 12.68
CA LYS A 135 23.63 8.79 12.37
C LYS A 135 24.05 7.41 11.91
N VAL A 136 23.16 6.41 11.96
CA VAL A 136 23.47 5.05 11.54
C VAL A 136 23.55 4.97 10.02
N ASN A 137 24.66 4.42 9.55
CA ASN A 137 24.81 4.02 8.16
C ASN A 137 24.23 2.62 7.97
N VAL A 138 23.19 2.50 7.15
CA VAL A 138 22.50 1.24 6.87
C VAL A 138 23.42 0.19 6.26
N SER A 139 24.41 0.62 5.48
CA SER A 139 25.35 -0.30 4.84
C SER A 139 26.24 -1.04 5.84
N ASP A 140 26.36 -0.56 7.08
CA ASP A 140 27.07 -1.26 8.16
C ASP A 140 26.27 -2.46 8.69
N PHE A 141 24.97 -2.54 8.41
CA PHE A 141 24.05 -3.57 8.89
C PHE A 141 23.48 -4.44 7.77
N VAL A 142 23.20 -3.82 6.63
CA VAL A 142 22.56 -4.45 5.47
C VAL A 142 23.59 -4.55 4.37
N SER A 143 24.19 -5.74 4.25
CA SER A 143 25.24 -6.03 3.27
C SER A 143 24.68 -6.37 1.89
N VAL A 144 23.39 -6.69 1.81
CA VAL A 144 22.71 -7.10 0.59
C VAL A 144 21.93 -5.94 0.01
N LYS A 145 22.13 -5.66 -1.28
CA LYS A 145 21.26 -4.75 -2.04
C LYS A 145 20.08 -5.55 -2.60
N LEU A 146 18.86 -5.27 -2.14
CA LEU A 146 17.69 -6.07 -2.53
C LEU A 146 17.36 -5.82 -4.01
N SER A 147 17.34 -6.89 -4.79
CA SER A 147 17.02 -6.85 -6.22
C SER A 147 15.82 -7.72 -6.55
N ILE A 148 15.17 -7.37 -7.67
CA ILE A 148 14.00 -8.09 -8.20
C ILE A 148 14.29 -9.58 -8.43
N LEU A 149 15.54 -9.91 -8.74
CA LEU A 149 15.94 -11.27 -9.10
C LEU A 149 16.52 -12.06 -7.92
N SER A 150 16.95 -11.38 -6.85
CA SER A 150 17.64 -12.02 -5.73
C SER A 150 16.72 -12.87 -4.86
N ASN A 151 17.26 -14.01 -4.40
CA ASN A 151 16.67 -14.79 -3.30
C ASN A 151 17.03 -14.21 -1.93
N ASP A 152 17.73 -13.08 -1.92
CA ASP A 152 18.33 -12.52 -0.71
C ASP A 152 17.32 -11.74 0.13
N TYR A 153 16.03 -11.72 -0.26
CA TYR A 153 14.98 -11.04 0.48
C TYR A 153 14.93 -11.45 1.95
N TYR A 154 15.07 -12.75 2.25
CA TYR A 154 15.07 -13.22 3.65
C TYR A 154 16.31 -12.74 4.42
N ILE A 155 17.47 -12.69 3.76
CA ILE A 155 18.72 -12.20 4.35
C ILE A 155 18.62 -10.69 4.58
N TRP A 156 18.21 -9.94 3.55
CA TRP A 156 17.96 -8.51 3.61
C TRP A 156 16.94 -8.15 4.70
N LYS A 157 15.81 -8.86 4.75
CA LYS A 157 14.76 -8.66 5.76
C LYS A 157 15.30 -8.91 7.16
N ALA A 158 16.06 -9.99 7.36
CA ALA A 158 16.66 -10.29 8.66
C ALA A 158 17.66 -9.21 9.09
N GLN A 159 18.52 -8.74 8.18
CA GLN A 159 19.47 -7.66 8.44
C GLN A 159 18.77 -6.34 8.77
N MET A 160 17.72 -5.98 8.01
CA MET A 160 16.91 -4.80 8.28
C MET A 160 16.17 -4.89 9.61
N LEU A 161 15.52 -6.02 9.91
CA LEU A 161 14.86 -6.22 11.20
C LEU A 161 15.86 -6.15 12.36
N SER A 162 17.06 -6.69 12.20
CA SER A 162 18.11 -6.57 13.23
C SER A 162 18.51 -5.10 13.49
N LEU A 163 18.62 -4.28 12.45
CA LEU A 163 18.84 -2.84 12.58
C LEU A 163 17.65 -2.15 13.27
N ILE A 164 16.43 -2.46 12.85
CA ILE A 164 15.19 -1.89 13.42
C ILE A 164 15.02 -2.26 14.89
N ASP A 165 15.33 -3.51 15.26
CA ASP A 165 15.25 -4.03 16.63
C ASP A 165 16.25 -3.35 17.55
N LYS A 166 17.46 -3.09 17.05
CA LYS A 166 18.49 -2.36 17.79
C LYS A 166 18.01 -0.98 18.26
N TRP A 167 17.10 -0.38 17.52
CA TRP A 167 16.50 0.92 17.84
C TRP A 167 15.10 0.82 18.46
N MET A 168 14.61 -0.39 18.73
CA MET A 168 13.29 -0.64 19.34
C MET A 168 12.14 0.04 18.58
N ILE A 169 12.24 0.15 17.26
CA ILE A 169 11.27 0.81 16.38
C ILE A 169 10.51 -0.17 15.49
N ARG A 170 10.49 -1.46 15.86
CA ARG A 170 9.76 -2.52 15.15
C ARG A 170 8.26 -2.25 15.07
N ASP A 171 7.71 -1.66 16.12
CA ASP A 171 6.28 -1.34 16.24
C ASP A 171 5.77 -0.41 15.13
N ILE A 172 6.66 0.33 14.45
CA ILE A 172 6.31 1.11 13.25
C ILE A 172 5.71 0.21 12.15
N PHE A 173 6.17 -1.04 12.07
CA PHE A 173 5.69 -2.01 11.07
C PHE A 173 4.58 -2.91 11.61
N GLU A 174 4.65 -3.31 12.88
CA GLU A 174 3.74 -4.30 13.47
C GLU A 174 2.47 -3.69 14.06
N SER A 175 2.56 -2.48 14.63
CA SER A 175 1.48 -1.82 15.38
C SER A 175 1.51 -0.29 15.20
N ARG A 176 1.70 0.19 13.95
CA ARG A 176 1.88 1.61 13.60
C ARG A 176 0.89 2.54 14.32
N GLY A 177 -0.38 2.17 14.40
CA GLY A 177 -1.40 2.98 15.07
C GLY A 177 -1.13 3.24 16.56
N ASP A 178 -0.55 2.28 17.28
CA ASP A 178 -0.22 2.41 18.70
C ASP A 178 1.14 3.07 18.90
N TRP A 179 2.10 2.79 18.01
CA TRP A 179 3.39 3.49 17.99
C TRP A 179 3.23 4.99 17.69
N LEU A 180 2.35 5.35 16.75
CA LEU A 180 2.03 6.76 16.46
C LEU A 180 1.36 7.48 17.64
N LYS A 181 0.64 6.76 18.50
CA LYS A 181 0.05 7.32 19.73
C LYS A 181 1.07 7.46 20.86
N SER A 182 2.15 6.68 20.84
CA SER A 182 3.17 6.66 21.90
C SER A 182 4.32 7.64 21.66
N LYS A 183 4.39 8.26 20.49
CA LYS A 183 5.44 9.21 20.09
C LYS A 183 4.87 10.56 19.70
N SER A 184 5.70 11.60 19.80
CA SER A 184 5.37 12.90 19.20
C SER A 184 5.19 12.80 17.69
N TYR A 185 4.25 13.56 17.14
CA TYR A 185 3.99 13.60 15.69
C TYR A 185 5.27 13.92 14.89
N ASP A 186 6.08 14.86 15.37
CA ASP A 186 7.32 15.26 14.71
C ASP A 186 8.36 14.12 14.71
N ILE A 187 8.50 13.40 15.82
CA ILE A 187 9.41 12.24 15.90
C ILE A 187 8.88 11.09 15.05
N ALA A 188 7.58 10.85 15.09
CA ALA A 188 6.93 9.86 14.25
C ALA A 188 7.22 10.08 12.76
N LYS A 189 7.04 11.32 12.29
CA LYS A 189 7.32 11.72 10.90
C LYS A 189 8.80 11.60 10.56
N LYS A 190 9.70 11.99 11.47
CA LYS A 190 11.15 11.87 11.29
C LYS A 190 11.62 10.43 11.16
N TYR A 191 11.07 9.51 11.95
CA TYR A 191 11.37 8.08 11.84
C TYR A 191 10.78 7.46 10.57
N ASP A 192 9.58 7.87 10.13
CA ASP A 192 9.01 7.43 8.85
C ASP A 192 9.95 7.80 7.69
N ILE A 193 10.45 9.04 7.66
CA ILE A 193 11.43 9.51 6.67
C ILE A 193 12.76 8.75 6.78
N LEU A 194 13.27 8.57 8.00
CA LEU A 194 14.54 7.87 8.23
C LEU A 194 14.48 6.43 7.72
N LEU A 195 13.44 5.69 8.10
CA LEU A 195 13.29 4.29 7.71
C LEU A 195 13.00 4.13 6.22
N LYS A 196 12.28 5.08 5.59
CA LYS A 196 12.18 5.15 4.13
C LYS A 196 13.55 5.27 3.50
N GLY A 197 14.36 6.22 3.96
CA GLY A 197 15.74 6.39 3.48
C GLY A 197 16.55 5.10 3.64
N TRP A 198 16.38 4.40 4.75
CA TRP A 198 17.07 3.13 4.98
C TRP A 198 16.63 2.03 4.03
N ILE A 199 15.32 1.80 3.92
CA ILE A 199 14.77 0.77 3.03
C ILE A 199 15.16 1.09 1.60
N LEU A 200 14.77 2.26 1.09
CA LEU A 200 15.00 2.66 -0.31
C LEU A 200 16.49 2.70 -0.67
N GLY A 201 17.34 3.19 0.24
CA GLY A 201 18.80 3.20 0.04
C GLY A 201 19.43 1.81 -0.08
N SER A 202 18.76 0.78 0.41
CA SER A 202 19.19 -0.62 0.32
C SER A 202 18.58 -1.40 -0.85
N LEU A 203 17.74 -0.76 -1.67
CA LEU A 203 17.13 -1.37 -2.86
C LEU A 203 17.96 -1.13 -4.12
N ASP A 204 17.83 -2.00 -5.11
CA ASP A 204 18.31 -1.74 -6.46
C ASP A 204 17.45 -0.71 -7.22
N GLU A 205 18.03 -0.11 -8.25
CA GLU A 205 17.37 0.94 -9.04
C GLU A 205 16.11 0.44 -9.79
N LYS A 206 16.08 -0.84 -10.19
CA LYS A 206 14.94 -1.40 -10.93
C LYS A 206 13.73 -1.59 -10.02
N LEU A 207 13.95 -1.94 -8.76
CA LEU A 207 12.93 -2.14 -7.74
C LEU A 207 12.37 -0.78 -7.28
N LEU A 208 13.26 0.22 -7.11
CA LEU A 208 12.87 1.60 -6.81
C LEU A 208 11.92 2.18 -7.87
N ARG A 209 12.24 2.04 -9.17
CA ARG A 209 11.44 2.63 -10.26
C ARG A 209 10.07 1.99 -10.49
N ARG A 210 9.82 0.78 -9.98
CA ARG A 210 8.62 0.01 -10.33
C ARG A 210 7.50 0.04 -9.30
N HIS A 211 7.81 0.32 -8.03
CA HIS A 211 6.92 -0.12 -6.95
C HIS A 211 6.66 0.90 -5.84
N PHE A 212 7.31 2.07 -5.84
CA PHE A 212 7.14 3.05 -4.75
C PHE A 212 6.88 4.45 -5.31
N ASP A 213 5.84 5.10 -4.78
CA ASP A 213 5.57 6.52 -4.98
C ASP A 213 6.13 7.33 -3.80
N ASP A 214 6.45 8.61 -4.01
CA ASP A 214 6.96 9.51 -2.97
C ASP A 214 5.96 9.73 -1.82
N SER A 215 4.69 9.37 -2.04
CA SER A 215 3.59 9.48 -1.09
C SER A 215 3.42 8.27 -0.15
N ASP A 216 4.03 7.12 -0.46
CA ASP A 216 3.85 5.88 0.32
C ASP A 216 4.51 5.99 1.69
N ASP A 217 3.84 5.57 2.76
CA ASP A 217 4.43 5.49 4.10
C ASP A 217 5.36 4.26 4.26
N VAL A 218 6.24 4.27 5.27
CA VAL A 218 7.25 3.21 5.43
C VAL A 218 6.64 1.81 5.61
N GLN A 219 5.47 1.73 6.24
CA GLN A 219 4.79 0.48 6.53
C GLN A 219 4.19 -0.10 5.23
N SER A 220 3.60 0.76 4.40
CA SER A 220 3.15 0.40 3.05
C SER A 220 4.29 -0.12 2.16
N ILE A 221 5.44 0.57 2.14
CA ILE A 221 6.64 0.14 1.39
C ILE A 221 7.09 -1.25 1.84
N TRP A 222 7.16 -1.48 3.16
CA TRP A 222 7.57 -2.76 3.74
C TRP A 222 6.62 -3.91 3.37
N TRP A 223 5.30 -3.67 3.39
CA TRP A 223 4.31 -4.67 2.98
C TRP A 223 4.38 -4.99 1.49
N THR A 224 4.55 -3.98 0.64
CA THR A 224 4.71 -4.17 -0.81
C THR A 224 5.89 -5.07 -1.12
N LEU A 225 7.04 -4.86 -0.45
CA LEU A 225 8.21 -5.75 -0.57
C LEU A 225 7.92 -7.18 -0.12
N GLN A 226 7.19 -7.35 0.99
CA GLN A 226 6.80 -8.67 1.49
C GLN A 226 5.93 -9.44 0.51
N ILE A 227 4.91 -8.79 -0.05
CA ILE A 227 3.97 -9.41 -0.99
C ILE A 227 4.72 -9.77 -2.28
N TYR A 228 5.48 -8.82 -2.82
CA TYR A 228 6.21 -9.02 -4.06
C TYR A 228 7.17 -10.20 -3.99
N HIS A 229 8.01 -10.27 -2.95
CA HIS A 229 8.99 -11.36 -2.84
C HIS A 229 8.34 -12.70 -2.46
N ARG A 230 7.18 -12.70 -1.80
CA ARG A 230 6.38 -13.91 -1.59
C ARG A 230 5.88 -14.46 -2.92
N ASP A 231 5.32 -13.61 -3.79
CA ASP A 231 4.79 -14.02 -5.09
C ASP A 231 5.90 -14.48 -6.04
N VAL A 232 7.03 -13.78 -6.06
CA VAL A 232 8.21 -14.18 -6.84
C VAL A 232 8.76 -15.53 -6.35
N SER A 233 8.85 -15.75 -5.03
CA SER A 233 9.23 -17.06 -4.49
C SER A 233 8.26 -18.14 -4.95
N ALA A 234 6.95 -17.97 -4.68
CA ALA A 234 5.92 -18.90 -5.08
C ALA A 234 6.02 -19.27 -6.58
N SER A 235 6.21 -18.30 -7.46
CA SER A 235 6.39 -18.55 -8.90
C SER A 235 7.67 -19.35 -9.24
N LYS A 236 8.78 -19.13 -8.53
CA LYS A 236 10.03 -19.89 -8.69
C LYS A 236 9.86 -21.34 -8.23
N GLU A 237 9.19 -21.55 -7.10
CA GLU A 237 8.89 -22.88 -6.57
C GLU A 237 7.97 -23.65 -7.54
N GLU A 238 6.88 -23.03 -8.01
CA GLU A 238 5.99 -23.63 -9.01
C GLU A 238 6.73 -24.02 -10.31
N LEU A 239 7.66 -23.17 -10.76
CA LEU A 239 8.45 -23.45 -11.95
C LEU A 239 9.41 -24.64 -11.73
N LYS A 240 10.01 -24.77 -10.54
CA LYS A 240 10.85 -25.93 -10.20
C LYS A 240 10.04 -27.23 -10.17
N GLU A 241 8.86 -27.20 -9.56
CA GLU A 241 7.92 -28.35 -9.56
C GLU A 241 7.57 -28.75 -11.00
N TYR A 242 7.23 -27.77 -11.84
CA TYR A 242 6.95 -28.00 -13.25
C TYR A 242 8.14 -28.63 -13.99
N MET A 243 9.35 -28.11 -13.79
CA MET A 243 10.56 -28.66 -14.42
C MET A 243 10.86 -30.09 -13.94
N HIS A 244 10.58 -30.40 -12.68
CA HIS A 244 10.69 -31.77 -12.17
C HIS A 244 9.70 -32.70 -12.87
N ALA A 245 8.43 -32.28 -12.97
CA ALA A 245 7.40 -33.04 -13.68
C ALA A 245 7.73 -33.21 -15.17
N SER A 246 8.17 -32.15 -15.87
CA SER A 246 8.44 -32.19 -17.31
C SER A 246 9.58 -33.13 -17.71
N ASN A 247 10.49 -33.42 -16.77
CA ASN A 247 11.62 -34.32 -16.99
C ASN A 247 11.29 -35.79 -16.72
N VAL A 248 10.06 -36.10 -16.28
CA VAL A 248 9.64 -37.49 -16.05
C VAL A 248 9.40 -38.21 -17.37
N ASN A 249 10.00 -39.40 -17.50
CA ASN A 249 9.67 -40.30 -18.59
C ASN A 249 8.37 -41.07 -18.27
N VAL A 250 7.29 -40.71 -18.95
CA VAL A 250 5.95 -41.30 -18.77
C VAL A 250 5.95 -42.81 -19.02
N SER A 251 6.76 -43.33 -19.94
CA SER A 251 6.77 -44.76 -20.28
C SER A 251 7.28 -45.65 -19.13
N ASN A 252 7.97 -45.07 -18.16
CA ASN A 252 8.38 -45.77 -16.94
C ASN A 252 7.21 -46.01 -15.97
N PHE A 253 6.09 -45.33 -16.15
CA PHE A 253 4.90 -45.40 -15.28
C PHE A 253 3.70 -45.98 -16.01
N VAL A 254 3.48 -45.54 -17.25
CA VAL A 254 2.36 -45.94 -18.10
C VAL A 254 2.91 -46.87 -19.17
N SER A 255 2.81 -48.17 -18.92
CA SER A 255 3.37 -49.22 -19.79
C SER A 255 2.38 -49.68 -20.85
N VAL A 256 1.08 -49.46 -20.65
CA VAL A 256 0.03 -49.83 -21.61
C VAL A 256 -0.38 -48.62 -22.44
N LYS A 257 -0.58 -48.83 -23.75
CA LYS A 257 -1.30 -47.84 -24.58
C LYS A 257 -2.79 -48.11 -24.49
N LEU A 258 -3.58 -47.09 -24.18
CA LEU A 258 -5.04 -47.22 -24.14
C LEU A 258 -5.55 -47.55 -25.55
N SER A 259 -6.20 -48.70 -25.69
CA SER A 259 -6.73 -49.18 -26.98
C SER A 259 -8.22 -49.50 -26.91
N GLY A 260 -8.84 -49.36 -25.73
CA GLY A 260 -10.26 -49.58 -25.54
C GLY A 260 -10.60 -49.92 -24.10
N GLN A 261 -11.82 -50.41 -23.89
CA GLN A 261 -12.37 -50.62 -22.55
C GLN A 261 -11.63 -51.70 -21.73
N SER A 262 -11.09 -52.72 -22.41
CA SER A 262 -10.43 -53.85 -21.76
C SER A 262 -9.17 -53.47 -20.97
N ASN A 263 -8.46 -52.41 -21.37
CA ASN A 263 -7.25 -51.95 -20.67
C ASN A 263 -7.36 -50.56 -20.05
N TYR A 264 -8.53 -49.91 -20.14
CA TYR A 264 -8.77 -48.58 -19.56
C TYR A 264 -8.48 -48.50 -18.07
N HIS A 265 -8.94 -49.47 -17.28
CA HIS A 265 -8.74 -49.47 -15.83
C HIS A 265 -7.25 -49.57 -15.45
N ILE A 266 -6.46 -50.37 -16.18
CA ILE A 266 -5.01 -50.48 -15.99
C ILE A 266 -4.33 -49.17 -16.38
N TRP A 267 -4.66 -48.63 -17.55
CA TRP A 267 -4.12 -47.37 -18.05
C TRP A 267 -4.40 -46.20 -17.08
N LYS A 268 -5.65 -46.08 -16.62
CA LYS A 268 -6.09 -45.04 -15.68
C LYS A 268 -5.34 -45.15 -14.36
N ALA A 269 -5.22 -46.37 -13.81
CA ALA A 269 -4.48 -46.60 -12.56
C ALA A 269 -3.01 -46.21 -12.69
N GLN A 270 -2.36 -46.55 -13.81
CA GLN A 270 -0.96 -46.17 -14.08
C GLN A 270 -0.80 -44.65 -14.21
N MET A 271 -1.69 -43.99 -14.94
CA MET A 271 -1.64 -42.54 -15.08
C MET A 271 -1.88 -41.83 -13.75
N LEU A 272 -2.89 -42.25 -12.98
CA LEU A 272 -3.18 -41.70 -11.65
C LEU A 272 -2.02 -41.92 -10.66
N SER A 273 -1.30 -43.03 -10.76
CA SER A 273 -0.10 -43.29 -9.96
C SER A 273 1.05 -42.32 -10.30
N LEU A 274 1.26 -42.03 -11.59
CA LEU A 274 2.20 -41.00 -12.03
C LEU A 274 1.80 -39.61 -11.50
N LEU A 275 0.52 -39.26 -11.61
CA LEU A 275 0.01 -37.96 -11.15
C LEU A 275 0.12 -37.81 -9.62
N ASP A 276 -0.10 -38.88 -8.86
CA ASP A 276 0.11 -38.91 -7.40
C ASP A 276 1.57 -38.70 -7.02
N LYS A 277 2.48 -39.41 -7.71
CA LYS A 277 3.92 -39.28 -7.46
C LYS A 277 4.37 -37.82 -7.61
N LEU A 278 3.76 -37.09 -8.54
CA LEU A 278 4.06 -35.69 -8.82
C LEU A 278 3.17 -34.71 -8.06
N MET A 279 2.21 -35.20 -7.26
CA MET A 279 1.22 -34.40 -6.53
C MET A 279 0.40 -33.47 -7.46
N ILE A 280 0.08 -33.92 -8.67
CA ILE A 280 -0.67 -33.14 -9.68
C ILE A 280 -1.99 -33.80 -10.08
N ARG A 281 -2.47 -34.81 -9.35
CA ARG A 281 -3.76 -35.48 -9.59
C ARG A 281 -4.93 -34.49 -9.62
N ASP A 282 -4.92 -33.53 -8.71
CA ASP A 282 -5.96 -32.49 -8.63
C ASP A 282 -6.08 -31.65 -9.90
N PHE A 283 -5.06 -31.63 -10.77
CA PHE A 283 -5.14 -30.96 -12.07
C PHE A 283 -6.25 -31.54 -12.94
N VAL A 284 -6.48 -32.86 -12.91
CA VAL A 284 -7.47 -33.55 -13.73
C VAL A 284 -8.78 -33.83 -12.97
N GLU A 285 -8.70 -34.12 -11.67
CA GLU A 285 -9.88 -34.46 -10.85
C GLU A 285 -10.53 -33.23 -10.20
N ASN A 286 -9.77 -32.19 -9.86
CA ASN A 286 -10.26 -31.02 -9.12
C ASN A 286 -9.65 -29.70 -9.60
N THR A 287 -9.72 -29.47 -10.91
CA THR A 287 -9.06 -28.35 -11.60
C THR A 287 -9.43 -26.97 -11.02
N LYS A 288 -10.65 -26.79 -10.49
CA LYS A 288 -11.07 -25.53 -9.87
C LYS A 288 -10.22 -25.16 -8.65
N ASN A 289 -9.86 -26.14 -7.83
CA ASN A 289 -9.00 -25.91 -6.67
C ASN A 289 -7.56 -25.68 -7.10
N TRP A 290 -7.08 -26.46 -8.06
CA TRP A 290 -5.74 -26.30 -8.63
C TRP A 290 -5.52 -24.90 -9.24
N MET A 291 -6.49 -24.41 -10.03
CA MET A 291 -6.43 -23.08 -10.66
C MET A 291 -6.46 -21.92 -9.66
N LYS A 292 -6.96 -22.13 -8.44
CA LYS A 292 -6.90 -21.13 -7.36
C LYS A 292 -5.55 -21.14 -6.66
N ALA A 293 -4.90 -22.30 -6.59
CA ALA A 293 -3.65 -22.49 -5.86
C ALA A 293 -2.40 -22.15 -6.68
N LYS A 294 -2.49 -22.18 -8.02
CA LYS A 294 -1.35 -22.01 -8.91
C LYS A 294 -1.49 -20.81 -9.84
N SER A 295 -0.35 -20.25 -10.26
CA SER A 295 -0.33 -19.18 -11.27
C SER A 295 -0.92 -19.61 -12.62
N LYS A 296 -1.47 -18.64 -13.36
CA LYS A 296 -2.10 -18.87 -14.68
C LYS A 296 -1.10 -19.42 -15.72
N ASP A 297 0.16 -18.97 -15.68
CA ASP A 297 1.20 -19.46 -16.59
C ASP A 297 1.51 -20.94 -16.33
N ILE A 298 1.74 -21.31 -15.07
CA ILE A 298 2.01 -22.69 -14.66
C ILE A 298 0.84 -23.61 -14.97
N THR A 299 -0.39 -23.15 -14.75
CA THR A 299 -1.61 -23.89 -15.14
C THR A 299 -1.61 -24.21 -16.64
N LYS A 300 -1.26 -23.23 -17.49
CA LYS A 300 -1.17 -23.42 -18.95
C LYS A 300 -0.09 -24.43 -19.32
N ARG A 301 1.08 -24.38 -18.68
CA ARG A 301 2.18 -25.31 -18.92
C ARG A 301 1.83 -26.75 -18.54
N TYR A 302 1.20 -26.97 -17.40
CA TYR A 302 0.73 -28.30 -16.98
C TYR A 302 -0.36 -28.84 -17.91
N ASN A 303 -1.30 -27.98 -18.35
CA ASN A 303 -2.30 -28.40 -19.34
C ASN A 303 -1.67 -28.94 -20.63
N ILE A 304 -0.61 -28.29 -21.13
CA ILE A 304 0.13 -28.74 -22.33
C ILE A 304 0.88 -30.05 -22.04
N LEU A 305 1.60 -30.11 -20.92
CA LEU A 305 2.40 -31.27 -20.53
C LEU A 305 1.53 -32.54 -20.39
N LEU A 306 0.48 -32.46 -19.57
CA LEU A 306 -0.40 -33.59 -19.30
C LEU A 306 -1.18 -34.03 -20.54
N LYS A 307 -1.56 -33.08 -21.39
CA LYS A 307 -2.17 -33.40 -22.68
C LYS A 307 -1.21 -34.20 -23.56
N GLY A 308 0.06 -33.83 -23.62
CA GLY A 308 1.09 -34.61 -24.31
C GLY A 308 1.24 -36.02 -23.74
N TRP A 309 1.19 -36.16 -22.41
CA TRP A 309 1.29 -37.46 -21.75
C TRP A 309 0.10 -38.37 -22.03
N ILE A 310 -1.12 -37.83 -21.90
CA ILE A 310 -2.34 -38.59 -22.19
C ILE A 310 -2.33 -39.01 -23.65
N LEU A 311 -2.24 -38.07 -24.59
CA LEU A 311 -2.28 -38.37 -26.03
C LEU A 311 -1.16 -39.33 -26.46
N GLY A 312 0.05 -39.17 -25.92
CA GLY A 312 1.19 -40.07 -26.21
C GLY A 312 1.00 -41.50 -25.68
N SER A 313 0.10 -41.69 -24.72
CA SER A 313 -0.24 -42.99 -24.14
C SER A 313 -1.50 -43.64 -24.73
N LEU A 314 -2.10 -43.04 -25.77
CA LEU A 314 -3.23 -43.62 -26.49
C LEU A 314 -2.75 -44.42 -27.72
N ASN A 315 -3.53 -45.41 -28.15
CA ASN A 315 -3.35 -46.03 -29.47
C ASN A 315 -3.93 -45.14 -30.58
N GLU A 316 -3.62 -45.47 -31.83
CA GLU A 316 -4.05 -44.70 -33.00
C GLU A 316 -5.57 -44.70 -33.21
N GLU A 317 -6.28 -45.77 -32.82
CA GLU A 317 -7.73 -45.86 -32.98
C GLU A 317 -8.47 -44.94 -32.03
N VAL A 318 -8.02 -44.86 -30.77
CA VAL A 318 -8.56 -43.93 -29.77
C VAL A 318 -8.27 -42.48 -30.18
N LEU A 319 -7.07 -42.18 -30.69
CA LEU A 319 -6.68 -40.84 -31.12
C LEU A 319 -7.55 -40.25 -32.25
N ARG A 320 -8.15 -41.08 -33.11
CA ARG A 320 -8.98 -40.61 -34.24
C ARG A 320 -10.25 -39.88 -33.82
N HIS A 321 -10.69 -40.08 -32.59
CA HIS A 321 -11.98 -39.59 -32.10
C HIS A 321 -11.86 -38.36 -31.18
N PHE A 322 -10.64 -37.87 -30.94
CA PHE A 322 -10.38 -36.76 -30.01
C PHE A 322 -10.33 -35.38 -30.67
N ASP A 323 -10.94 -34.40 -30.00
CA ASP A 323 -10.72 -32.98 -30.27
C ASP A 323 -9.38 -32.52 -29.67
N TYR A 324 -8.39 -32.31 -30.55
CA TYR A 324 -7.06 -31.81 -30.19
C TYR A 324 -7.06 -30.35 -29.73
N SER A 325 -8.18 -29.63 -29.75
CA SER A 325 -8.29 -28.27 -29.19
C SER A 325 -8.72 -28.27 -27.72
N ALA A 326 -9.30 -29.38 -27.23
CA ALA A 326 -9.79 -29.51 -25.86
C ALA A 326 -8.68 -29.38 -24.81
N ASN A 327 -9.03 -28.87 -23.63
CA ASN A 327 -8.11 -28.88 -22.49
C ASN A 327 -7.96 -30.30 -21.93
N VAL A 328 -6.92 -30.53 -21.12
CA VAL A 328 -6.62 -31.89 -20.65
C VAL A 328 -7.71 -32.47 -19.74
N GLN A 329 -8.44 -31.63 -19.01
CA GLN A 329 -9.55 -32.07 -18.16
C GLN A 329 -10.72 -32.57 -19.00
N SER A 330 -11.07 -31.86 -20.07
CA SER A 330 -12.08 -32.30 -21.03
C SER A 330 -11.68 -33.64 -21.66
N ILE A 331 -10.42 -33.80 -22.07
CA ILE A 331 -9.91 -35.07 -22.61
C ILE A 331 -10.02 -36.19 -21.57
N TRP A 332 -9.62 -35.93 -20.32
CA TRP A 332 -9.70 -36.90 -19.22
C TRP A 332 -11.14 -37.37 -18.97
N TRP A 333 -12.08 -36.43 -18.89
CA TRP A 333 -13.50 -36.75 -18.68
C TRP A 333 -14.14 -37.46 -19.85
N THR A 334 -13.78 -37.12 -21.10
CA THR A 334 -14.25 -37.88 -22.27
C THR A 334 -13.80 -39.32 -22.21
N LEU A 335 -12.54 -39.59 -21.87
CA LEU A 335 -12.03 -40.96 -21.69
C LEU A 335 -12.76 -41.68 -20.55
N GLU A 336 -13.08 -40.98 -19.47
CA GLU A 336 -13.83 -41.53 -18.34
C GLU A 336 -15.28 -41.86 -18.70
N ASP A 337 -15.99 -40.97 -19.39
CA ASP A 337 -17.35 -41.22 -19.87
C ASP A 337 -17.40 -42.42 -20.84
N GLU A 338 -16.49 -42.43 -21.82
CA GLU A 338 -16.49 -43.42 -22.89
C GLU A 338 -16.16 -44.83 -22.38
N TYR A 339 -15.15 -44.97 -21.51
CA TYR A 339 -14.63 -46.28 -21.11
C TYR A 339 -15.01 -46.70 -19.68
N CYS A 340 -15.37 -45.78 -18.79
CA CYS A 340 -15.77 -46.11 -17.41
C CYS A 340 -17.28 -46.37 -17.29
N PHE A 341 -18.14 -45.64 -18.01
CA PHE A 341 -19.60 -45.68 -17.80
C PHE A 341 -20.39 -46.50 -18.83
N ARG A 342 -19.90 -46.69 -20.07
CA ARG A 342 -20.59 -47.53 -21.08
C ARG A 342 -20.42 -49.05 -20.91
N GLY A 343 -20.03 -49.52 -19.73
CA GLY A 343 -19.67 -50.92 -19.46
C GLY A 343 -20.80 -51.85 -19.00
N TYR A 344 -22.07 -51.43 -18.97
CA TYR A 344 -23.18 -52.38 -18.81
C TYR A 344 -23.74 -52.77 -20.18
N PRO A 345 -23.64 -54.04 -20.59
CA PRO A 345 -24.33 -54.51 -21.77
C PRO A 345 -25.83 -54.49 -21.46
N THR A 346 -26.59 -53.58 -22.08
CA THR A 346 -28.02 -53.84 -22.33
C THR A 346 -28.10 -54.90 -23.42
N ASP A 347 -27.94 -56.15 -23.02
CA ASP A 347 -28.30 -57.27 -23.87
C ASP A 347 -29.81 -57.23 -24.13
N GLN A 348 -30.09 -57.08 -25.42
CA GLN A 348 -31.27 -57.51 -26.15
C GLN A 348 -32.23 -58.44 -25.37
N PHE A 349 -33.33 -57.88 -24.87
CA PHE A 349 -34.59 -58.62 -24.79
C PHE A 349 -35.43 -58.29 -26.02
N THR A 350 -35.10 -58.96 -27.12
CA THR A 350 -36.06 -59.29 -28.18
C THR A 350 -36.31 -60.79 -28.14
N LYS A 351 -37.42 -61.17 -27.52
CA LYS A 351 -38.30 -62.24 -27.99
C LYS A 351 -39.73 -61.92 -27.57
#